data_AF-A0A1M5YL67-F1
#
_entry.id   AF-A0A1M5YL67-F1
#
_cell.length_a   1.000
_cell.length_b   1.000
_cell.length_c   1.000
_cell.angle_alpha   90.00
_cell.angle_beta   90.00
_cell.angle_gamma   90.00
#
_symmetry.space_group_name_H-M   'P 1'
#
loop_
_entity.id
_entity.type
_entity.pdbx_description
1 polymer ?
#
loop_
_entity_poly.entity_id
_entity_poly.type
_entity_poly.pdbx_seq_one_letter_code
_entity_poly.pdbx_strand_id
1 'polypeptide(L)'
;MRKVTIGCIFLCFLFLVGCSNKNDENTSAINTPDKIIVYKDGNQEEIEKSNHNFNKIAELTNDRIDKKNISVVKDGVDIDKFVKESMKNNLGIEFVYDEEQKMDIRNKEGFQPINYYRLYFNLKSDKAYESECFQYGDKGGYVDSSRGPLKPSKDILNIVE
;
A
#
# COMPACT_ATOMS: atom_id res chain seq x y z
N MET A 1 57.13 -10.15 -43.31
CA MET A 1 55.68 -10.36 -43.53
C MET A 1 55.06 -10.87 -42.23
N ARG A 2 53.99 -10.19 -41.74
CA ARG A 2 53.07 -10.60 -40.65
C ARG A 2 53.70 -10.68 -39.23
N LYS A 3 53.10 -10.26 -38.11
CA LYS A 3 51.85 -9.57 -37.69
C LYS A 3 52.15 -9.13 -36.23
N VAL A 4 51.93 -7.87 -35.84
CA VAL A 4 50.91 -7.36 -34.86
C VAL A 4 50.83 -8.20 -33.57
N THR A 5 50.96 -7.67 -32.34
CA THR A 5 49.87 -7.05 -31.51
C THR A 5 50.51 -6.57 -30.17
N ILE A 6 50.55 -5.27 -29.82
CA ILE A 6 49.62 -4.44 -29.02
C ILE A 6 49.21 -5.00 -27.63
N GLY A 7 49.44 -4.20 -26.57
CA GLY A 7 48.57 -4.13 -25.37
C GLY A 7 49.30 -4.17 -24.02
N CYS A 8 49.59 -3.02 -23.39
CA CYS A 8 48.79 -2.37 -22.33
C CYS A 8 49.03 -2.92 -20.90
N ILE A 9 49.75 -2.16 -20.07
CA ILE A 9 49.64 -2.25 -18.59
C ILE A 9 49.37 -0.83 -18.08
N PHE A 10 48.09 -0.45 -18.07
CA PHE A 10 47.60 0.71 -17.35
C PHE A 10 47.10 0.19 -16.00
N LEU A 11 47.90 0.43 -14.96
CA LEU A 11 47.62 0.01 -13.59
C LEU A 11 46.63 1.01 -12.96
N CYS A 12 45.33 0.81 -13.20
CA CYS A 12 44.28 1.55 -12.50
C CYS A 12 44.15 1.03 -11.07
N PHE A 13 44.71 1.77 -10.10
CA PHE A 13 44.32 1.74 -8.70
C PHE A 13 42.83 2.13 -8.60
N LEU A 14 41.94 1.14 -8.59
CA LEU A 14 40.54 1.33 -8.26
C LEU A 14 40.37 1.30 -6.74
N PHE A 15 39.93 2.44 -6.24
CA PHE A 15 39.44 2.71 -4.90
C PHE A 15 38.51 1.60 -4.39
N LEU A 16 38.94 0.89 -3.36
CA LEU A 16 38.04 0.16 -2.47
C LEU A 16 37.49 1.15 -1.43
N VAL A 17 36.53 1.97 -1.85
CA VAL A 17 35.57 2.58 -0.92
C VAL A 17 34.34 1.69 -0.93
N GLY A 18 34.40 0.63 -0.12
CA GLY A 18 33.23 -0.19 0.17
C GLY A 18 32.30 0.58 1.09
N CYS A 19 31.42 1.40 0.52
CA CYS A 19 30.23 1.86 1.24
C CYS A 19 29.35 0.63 1.50
N SER A 20 29.35 0.13 2.73
CA SER A 20 28.33 -0.80 3.19
C SER A 20 27.01 -0.04 3.34
N ASN A 21 26.27 0.07 2.25
CA ASN A 21 24.87 0.44 2.34
C ASN A 21 24.14 -0.72 3.02
N LYS A 22 23.95 -0.60 4.35
CA LYS A 22 22.81 -1.21 5.02
C LYS A 22 21.57 -0.50 4.52
N ASN A 23 21.10 -0.88 3.33
CA ASN A 23 19.76 -0.57 2.88
C ASN A 23 18.80 -1.43 3.71
N ASP A 24 18.45 -0.95 4.91
CA ASP A 24 17.12 -1.24 5.45
C ASP A 24 16.14 -0.45 4.55
N GLU A 25 15.85 -1.00 3.38
CA GLU A 25 14.86 -0.47 2.44
C GLU A 25 13.48 -0.64 3.10
N ASN A 26 13.10 0.35 3.91
CA ASN A 26 11.75 0.56 4.39
C ASN A 26 10.89 1.00 3.19
N THR A 27 10.71 0.09 2.23
CA THR A 27 9.85 0.29 1.07
C THR A 27 8.41 0.34 1.58
N SER A 28 7.68 1.39 1.24
CA SER A 28 6.26 1.53 1.56
C SER A 28 5.46 0.31 1.07
N ALA A 29 4.38 -0.03 1.76
CA ALA A 29 3.48 -1.10 1.34
C ALA A 29 2.58 -0.66 0.18
N ILE A 30 2.08 0.56 0.26
CA ILE A 30 1.30 1.21 -0.78
C ILE A 30 2.13 2.36 -1.36
N ASN A 31 2.01 2.54 -2.67
CA ASN A 31 2.52 3.71 -3.36
C ASN A 31 1.67 4.94 -3.04
N THR A 32 2.14 6.12 -3.42
CA THR A 32 1.34 7.35 -3.35
C THR A 32 0.12 7.20 -4.29
N PRO A 33 -1.11 7.42 -3.80
CA PRO A 33 -2.32 7.31 -4.61
C PRO A 33 -2.48 8.49 -5.58
N ASP A 34 -3.36 8.30 -6.56
CA ASP A 34 -3.82 9.40 -7.41
C ASP A 34 -4.93 10.20 -6.74
N LYS A 35 -5.73 9.53 -5.92
CA LYS A 35 -6.87 10.12 -5.22
C LYS A 35 -7.09 9.43 -3.88
N ILE A 36 -7.48 10.22 -2.89
CA ILE A 36 -7.91 9.73 -1.57
C ILE A 36 -9.37 10.14 -1.37
N ILE A 37 -10.21 9.19 -0.94
CA ILE A 37 -11.61 9.45 -0.61
C ILE A 37 -11.84 9.07 0.84
N VAL A 38 -12.38 9.99 1.64
CA VAL A 38 -12.81 9.72 3.01
C VAL A 38 -14.30 9.47 3.03
N TYR A 39 -14.71 8.41 3.72
CA TYR A 39 -16.12 8.05 3.92
C TYR A 39 -16.50 8.22 5.38
N LYS A 40 -17.52 9.04 5.64
CA LYS A 40 -18.00 9.33 7.00
C LYS A 40 -19.49 9.62 6.99
N ASP A 41 -20.24 8.93 7.85
CA ASP A 41 -21.69 9.10 8.03
C ASP A 41 -22.48 9.01 6.69
N GLY A 42 -22.05 8.11 5.79
CA GLY A 42 -22.63 7.94 4.46
C GLY A 42 -22.27 9.00 3.42
N ASN A 43 -21.43 9.98 3.78
CA ASN A 43 -20.88 10.98 2.86
C ASN A 43 -19.50 10.57 2.36
N GLN A 44 -19.10 11.15 1.23
CA GLN A 44 -17.76 10.99 0.66
C GLN A 44 -17.11 12.37 0.43
N GLU A 45 -15.85 12.49 0.80
CA GLU A 45 -15.02 13.68 0.56
C GLU A 45 -13.74 13.27 -0.16
N GLU A 46 -13.45 13.94 -1.27
CA GLU A 46 -12.20 13.75 -2.02
C GLU A 46 -11.10 14.66 -1.45
N ILE A 47 -9.96 14.06 -1.10
CA ILE A 47 -8.75 14.77 -0.71
C ILE A 47 -7.86 14.85 -1.94
N GLU A 48 -7.77 16.05 -2.50
CA GLU A 48 -6.93 16.37 -3.66
C GLU A 48 -5.44 16.31 -3.34
N LYS A 49 -4.59 16.01 -4.33
CA LYS A 49 -3.11 15.99 -4.17
C LYS A 49 -2.51 17.29 -3.64
N SER A 50 -3.19 18.42 -3.87
CA SER A 50 -2.77 19.74 -3.37
C SER A 50 -3.04 19.95 -1.88
N ASN A 51 -3.84 19.08 -1.24
CA ASN A 51 -4.08 19.15 0.19
C ASN A 51 -2.79 18.82 0.96
N HIS A 52 -2.43 19.67 1.93
CA HIS A 52 -1.22 19.51 2.74
C HIS A 52 -1.15 18.17 3.51
N ASN A 53 -2.30 17.54 3.76
CA ASN A 53 -2.38 16.25 4.45
C ASN A 53 -2.35 15.03 3.52
N PHE A 54 -2.45 15.20 2.19
CA PHE A 54 -2.61 14.09 1.24
C PHE A 54 -1.51 13.03 1.40
N ASN A 55 -0.25 13.44 1.31
CA ASN A 55 0.89 12.51 1.47
C ASN A 55 0.95 11.94 2.89
N LYS A 56 0.63 12.76 3.90
CA LYS A 56 0.69 12.35 5.30
C LYS A 56 -0.29 11.23 5.62
N ILE A 57 -1.48 11.27 5.04
CA ILE A 57 -2.49 10.22 5.17
C ILE A 57 -1.99 8.89 4.57
N ALA A 58 -1.36 8.93 3.39
CA ALA A 58 -0.79 7.74 2.75
C ALA A 58 0.39 7.15 3.55
N GLU A 59 1.27 8.00 4.08
CA GLU A 59 2.37 7.60 4.97
C GLU A 59 1.85 6.92 6.24
N LEU A 60 0.92 7.58 6.94
CA LEU A 60 0.36 7.03 8.16
C LEU A 60 -0.42 5.74 7.91
N THR A 61 -1.04 5.58 6.73
CA THR A 61 -1.69 4.32 6.35
C THR A 61 -0.66 3.22 6.12
N ASN A 62 0.47 3.52 5.47
CA ASN A 62 1.58 2.59 5.32
C ASN A 62 2.08 2.08 6.67
N ASP A 63 2.21 2.95 7.68
CA ASP A 63 2.66 2.58 9.03
C ASP A 63 1.72 1.57 9.73
N ARG A 64 0.45 1.49 9.29
CA ARG A 64 -0.51 0.51 9.80
C ARG A 64 -0.28 -0.90 9.26
N ILE A 65 0.35 -1.02 8.09
CA ILE A 65 0.46 -2.28 7.34
C ILE A 65 1.70 -3.06 7.79
N ASP A 66 1.50 -4.14 8.55
CA ASP A 66 2.56 -5.11 8.82
C ASP A 66 2.59 -6.18 7.72
N LYS A 67 3.39 -5.95 6.68
CA LYS A 67 3.55 -6.85 5.52
C LYS A 67 3.87 -8.31 5.90
N LYS A 68 4.48 -8.56 7.06
CA LYS A 68 4.88 -9.92 7.48
C LYS A 68 3.71 -10.71 8.08
N ASN A 69 2.74 -10.01 8.65
CA ASN A 69 1.64 -10.57 9.43
C ASN A 69 0.27 -10.40 8.75
N ILE A 70 0.18 -9.56 7.72
CA ILE A 70 -1.00 -9.46 6.87
C ILE A 70 -1.00 -10.60 5.85
N SER A 71 -2.20 -11.10 5.59
CA SER A 71 -2.50 -12.06 4.55
C SER A 71 -3.70 -11.66 3.72
N VAL A 72 -3.84 -12.28 2.54
CA VAL A 72 -5.00 -12.05 1.67
C VAL A 72 -5.85 -13.30 1.56
N VAL A 73 -7.16 -13.09 1.49
CA VAL A 73 -8.15 -14.16 1.36
C VAL A 73 -9.10 -13.81 0.22
N LYS A 74 -9.30 -14.78 -0.67
CA LYS A 74 -10.39 -14.76 -1.63
C LYS A 74 -11.66 -15.22 -0.93
N ASP A 75 -12.43 -14.27 -0.41
CA ASP A 75 -13.57 -14.58 0.44
C ASP A 75 -14.89 -14.73 -0.34
N GLY A 76 -14.89 -14.42 -1.65
CA GLY A 76 -16.06 -14.63 -2.52
C GLY A 76 -17.30 -13.83 -2.07
N VAL A 77 -17.11 -12.86 -1.18
CA VAL A 77 -18.12 -11.93 -0.71
C VAL A 77 -18.38 -10.91 -1.82
N ASP A 78 -19.62 -10.43 -1.95
CA ASP A 78 -19.90 -9.22 -2.74
C ASP A 78 -19.26 -8.02 -2.02
N ILE A 79 -17.99 -7.75 -2.35
CA ILE A 79 -17.19 -6.77 -1.63
C ILE A 79 -17.66 -5.35 -1.92
N ASP A 80 -18.21 -5.10 -3.11
CA ASP A 80 -18.82 -3.81 -3.43
C ASP A 80 -20.02 -3.51 -2.53
N LYS A 81 -20.84 -4.52 -2.20
CA LYS A 81 -21.89 -4.39 -1.19
C LYS A 81 -21.30 -4.10 0.20
N PHE A 82 -20.24 -4.80 0.59
CA PHE A 82 -19.57 -4.56 1.88
C PHE A 82 -19.09 -3.11 2.00
N VAL A 83 -18.39 -2.58 0.99
CA VAL A 83 -17.88 -1.19 1.03
C VAL A 83 -19.04 -0.19 1.06
N LYS A 84 -20.12 -0.43 0.32
CA LYS A 84 -21.35 0.39 0.35
C LYS A 84 -22.07 0.41 1.70
N GLU A 85 -22.04 -0.70 2.43
CA GLU A 85 -22.61 -0.76 3.78
C GLU A 85 -21.64 -0.18 4.82
N SER A 86 -20.34 -0.42 4.64
CA SER A 86 -19.28 0.07 5.51
C SER A 86 -19.22 1.60 5.50
N MET A 87 -19.26 2.24 4.33
CA MET A 87 -19.22 3.72 4.21
C MET A 87 -20.36 4.43 4.97
N LYS A 88 -21.47 3.74 5.25
CA LYS A 88 -22.63 4.32 5.97
C LYS A 88 -22.45 4.32 7.48
N ASN A 89 -21.71 3.35 8.01
CA ASN A 89 -21.65 3.06 9.44
C ASN A 89 -20.23 3.22 10.02
N ASN A 90 -19.21 3.29 9.17
CA ASN A 90 -17.81 3.30 9.54
C ASN A 90 -17.12 4.54 8.98
N LEU A 91 -16.06 4.97 9.65
CA LEU A 91 -15.10 5.91 9.09
C LEU A 91 -14.13 5.12 8.22
N GLY A 92 -14.18 5.37 6.92
CA GLY A 92 -13.39 4.67 5.91
C GLY A 92 -12.48 5.62 5.14
N ILE A 93 -11.42 5.06 4.59
CA ILE A 93 -10.58 5.75 3.62
C ILE A 93 -10.30 4.84 2.43
N GLU A 94 -10.40 5.41 1.23
CA GLU A 94 -10.10 4.74 -0.02
C GLU A 94 -8.94 5.43 -0.74
N PHE A 95 -8.02 4.61 -1.25
CA PHE A 95 -6.92 5.00 -2.11
C PHE A 95 -7.20 4.51 -3.52
N VAL A 96 -7.23 5.42 -4.49
CA VAL A 96 -7.50 5.13 -5.91
C VAL A 96 -6.28 5.46 -6.74
N TYR A 97 -6.00 4.61 -7.73
CA TYR A 97 -4.85 4.71 -8.64
C TYR A 97 -5.33 4.60 -10.09
N ASP A 98 -4.74 5.40 -10.98
CA ASP A 98 -5.03 5.36 -12.42
C ASP A 98 -4.36 4.16 -13.10
N GLU A 99 -3.23 3.73 -12.55
CA GLU A 99 -2.42 2.60 -13.00
C GLU A 99 -2.45 1.43 -12.02
N GLU A 100 -2.24 0.21 -12.53
CA GLU A 100 -2.19 -0.99 -11.70
C GLU A 100 -1.01 -0.91 -10.74
N GLN A 101 -1.29 -1.08 -9.46
CA GLN A 101 -0.29 -1.18 -8.42
C GLN A 101 -0.07 -2.62 -8.01
N LYS A 102 1.06 -2.87 -7.36
CA LYS A 102 1.46 -4.18 -6.87
C LYS A 102 1.94 -4.09 -5.43
N MET A 103 1.44 -4.98 -4.56
CA MET A 103 1.91 -5.12 -3.19
C MET A 103 2.25 -6.59 -2.90
N ASP A 104 3.47 -6.84 -2.41
CA ASP A 104 3.87 -8.18 -1.98
C ASP A 104 3.33 -8.47 -0.58
N ILE A 105 2.47 -9.49 -0.45
CA ILE A 105 1.83 -9.88 0.81
C ILE A 105 1.97 -11.39 1.02
N ARG A 106 2.06 -11.83 2.27
CA ARG A 106 2.08 -13.25 2.62
C ARG A 106 0.69 -13.89 2.48
N ASN A 107 0.55 -14.96 1.72
CA ASN A 107 -0.64 -15.81 1.73
C ASN A 107 -0.32 -17.24 2.20
N LYS A 108 -1.28 -18.17 2.08
CA LYS A 108 -1.14 -19.57 2.51
C LYS A 108 0.00 -20.32 1.78
N GLU A 109 0.39 -19.86 0.60
CA GLU A 109 1.39 -20.48 -0.28
C GLU A 109 2.76 -19.79 -0.22
N GLY A 110 2.89 -18.67 0.51
CA GLY A 110 4.12 -17.88 0.59
C GLY A 110 3.86 -16.40 0.33
N PHE A 111 4.89 -15.61 0.02
CA PHE A 111 4.67 -14.24 -0.45
C PHE A 111 4.17 -14.29 -1.90
N GLN A 112 2.97 -13.75 -2.14
CA GLN A 112 2.42 -13.57 -3.48
C GLN A 112 2.00 -12.11 -3.64
N PRO A 113 2.24 -11.52 -4.82
CA PRO A 113 1.78 -10.18 -5.08
C PRO A 113 0.27 -10.14 -5.24
N ILE A 114 -0.33 -9.08 -4.72
CA ILE A 114 -1.65 -8.63 -5.15
C ILE A 114 -1.49 -7.46 -6.12
N ASN A 115 -2.36 -7.44 -7.12
CA ASN A 115 -2.51 -6.32 -8.03
C ASN A 115 -3.79 -5.56 -7.66
N TYR A 116 -3.74 -4.23 -7.72
CA TYR A 116 -4.89 -3.41 -7.34
C TYR A 116 -4.88 -2.04 -8.00
N TYR A 117 -6.06 -1.46 -8.11
CA TYR A 117 -6.32 -0.06 -8.47
C TYR A 117 -7.00 0.69 -7.32
N ARG A 118 -7.53 -0.04 -6.33
CA ARG A 118 -8.30 0.52 -5.22
C ARG A 118 -7.96 -0.21 -3.94
N LEU A 119 -7.78 0.54 -2.85
CA LEU A 119 -7.65 -0.02 -1.50
C LEU A 119 -8.60 0.73 -0.56
N TYR A 120 -9.42 0.00 0.18
CA TYR A 120 -10.30 0.58 1.20
C TYR A 120 -9.90 0.07 2.59
N PHE A 121 -9.80 1.00 3.53
CA PHE A 121 -9.48 0.71 4.92
C PHE A 121 -10.55 1.30 5.82
N ASN A 122 -11.10 0.51 6.74
CA ASN A 122 -11.80 1.11 7.87
C ASN A 122 -10.77 1.66 8.87
N LEU A 123 -11.00 2.90 9.28
CA LEU A 123 -10.25 3.57 10.34
C LEU A 123 -10.94 3.40 11.69
N LYS A 124 -12.27 3.32 11.68
CA LYS A 124 -13.12 3.13 12.86
C LYS A 124 -14.37 2.35 12.46
N SER A 125 -14.66 1.28 13.20
CA SER A 125 -15.86 0.46 13.08
C SER A 125 -16.28 -0.03 14.46
N ASP A 126 -17.58 -0.22 14.67
CA ASP A 126 -18.13 -0.88 15.86
C ASP A 126 -17.66 -2.34 15.99
N LYS A 127 -17.18 -2.93 14.90
CA LYS A 127 -16.61 -4.27 14.87
C LYS A 127 -15.11 -4.18 14.65
N ALA A 128 -14.35 -4.51 15.70
CA ALA A 128 -12.88 -4.43 15.69
C ALA A 128 -12.24 -5.09 14.46
N TYR A 129 -12.72 -6.28 14.07
CA TYR A 129 -12.16 -7.02 12.93
C TYR A 129 -12.26 -6.26 11.59
N GLU A 130 -13.21 -5.33 11.44
CA GLU A 130 -13.37 -4.55 10.20
C GLU A 130 -12.29 -3.47 10.06
N SER A 131 -11.77 -2.95 11.18
CA SER A 131 -10.66 -1.97 11.21
C SER A 131 -9.28 -2.62 11.13
N GLU A 132 -9.24 -3.95 11.31
CA GLU A 132 -8.03 -4.76 11.24
C GLU A 132 -7.76 -5.26 9.81
N CYS A 133 -8.72 -5.18 8.88
CA CYS A 133 -8.53 -5.59 7.49
C CYS A 133 -8.65 -4.42 6.50
N PHE A 134 -8.27 -4.68 5.26
CA PHE A 134 -8.52 -3.79 4.12
C PHE A 134 -9.04 -4.59 2.93
N GLN A 135 -9.70 -3.90 2.02
CA GLN A 135 -10.30 -4.43 0.81
C GLN A 135 -9.47 -3.93 -0.36
N TYR A 136 -9.28 -4.76 -1.38
CA TYR A 136 -8.56 -4.37 -2.58
C TYR A 136 -9.34 -4.74 -3.83
N GLY A 137 -9.19 -3.91 -4.85
CA GLY A 137 -10.00 -3.94 -6.05
C GLY A 137 -9.21 -3.71 -7.32
N ASP A 138 -9.78 -4.17 -8.43
CA ASP A 138 -9.33 -3.82 -9.77
C ASP A 138 -10.03 -2.55 -10.28
N LYS A 139 -9.94 -2.25 -11.58
CA LYS A 139 -10.64 -1.10 -12.19
C LYS A 139 -12.16 -1.22 -12.11
N GLY A 140 -12.70 -2.43 -12.03
CA GLY A 140 -14.14 -2.71 -12.05
C GLY A 140 -14.80 -2.60 -10.67
N GLY A 141 -14.05 -2.82 -9.59
CA GLY A 141 -14.59 -2.81 -8.23
C GLY A 141 -13.68 -3.55 -7.26
N TYR A 142 -14.18 -3.78 -6.04
CA TYR A 142 -13.45 -4.57 -5.05
C TYR A 142 -13.58 -6.07 -5.35
N VAL A 143 -12.45 -6.78 -5.28
CA VAL A 143 -12.38 -8.19 -5.69
C VAL A 143 -12.10 -9.12 -4.52
N ASP A 144 -11.24 -8.71 -3.58
CA ASP A 144 -10.82 -9.53 -2.45
C ASP A 144 -10.48 -8.68 -1.20
N SER A 145 -10.14 -9.33 -0.09
CA SER A 145 -9.79 -8.64 1.17
C SER A 145 -8.57 -9.23 1.87
N SER A 146 -8.01 -8.46 2.80
CA SER A 146 -6.93 -8.87 3.68
C SER A 146 -7.43 -9.42 5.03
N ARG A 147 -6.53 -10.08 5.74
CA ARG A 147 -6.68 -10.62 7.09
C ARG A 147 -5.38 -10.43 7.85
N GLY A 148 -5.46 -10.25 9.16
CA GLY A 148 -4.31 -9.98 10.03
C GLY A 148 -4.31 -8.53 10.49
N PRO A 149 -3.62 -8.19 11.58
CA PRO A 149 -3.88 -6.92 12.25
C PRO A 149 -3.25 -5.76 11.50
N LEU A 150 -4.09 -4.85 11.00
CA LEU A 150 -3.68 -3.47 10.79
C LEU A 150 -3.48 -2.79 12.14
N LYS A 151 -2.38 -2.05 12.30
CA LYS A 151 -2.18 -1.24 13.51
C LYS A 151 -3.19 -0.08 13.50
N PRO A 152 -3.71 0.33 14.66
CA PRO A 152 -4.51 1.55 14.77
C PRO A 152 -3.62 2.78 14.53
N SER A 153 -4.20 3.85 13.99
CA SER A 153 -3.50 5.14 13.84
C SER A 153 -4.42 6.29 14.29
N LYS A 154 -4.14 6.86 15.47
CA LYS A 154 -4.85 8.03 15.97
C LYS A 154 -4.57 9.28 15.14
N ASP A 155 -3.38 9.37 14.57
CA ASP A 155 -2.96 10.53 13.79
C ASP A 155 -3.75 10.65 12.49
N ILE A 156 -4.12 9.53 11.85
CA ILE A 156 -5.03 9.57 10.71
C ILE A 156 -6.41 10.06 11.14
N LEU A 157 -6.95 9.55 12.26
CA LEU A 157 -8.26 9.96 12.77
C LEU A 157 -8.31 11.47 13.01
N ASN A 158 -7.26 12.06 13.61
CA ASN A 158 -7.19 13.51 13.83
C ASN A 158 -7.20 14.35 12.54
N ILE A 159 -6.85 13.76 11.39
CA ILE A 159 -6.85 14.44 10.09
C ILE A 159 -8.22 14.35 9.42
N VAL A 160 -8.95 13.24 9.61
CA VAL A 160 -10.14 12.91 8.81
C VAL A 160 -11.45 12.86 9.61
N GLU A 161 -11.42 12.92 10.95
CA GLU A 161 -12.58 13.12 11.82
C GLU A 161 -12.93 14.61 11.97
#